data_AF-A0A4Q1KXW7-F1
#
_entry.id   AF-A0A4Q1KXW7-F1
#
_cell.length_a   1.000
_cell.length_b   1.000
_cell.length_c   1.000
_cell.angle_alpha   90.00
_cell.angle_beta   90.00
_cell.angle_gamma   90.00
#
_symmetry.space_group_name_H-M   'P 1'
#
loop_
_entity.id
_entity.type
_entity.pdbx_description
1 polymer ?
#
loop_
_entity_poly.entity_id
_entity_poly.type
_entity_poly.pdbx_seq_one_letter_code
_entity_poly.pdbx_strand_id
1 'polypeptide(L)'
;MKAYQEIIQWVNSFHEQGETIHVAEFLITEYNLNHPNFKGFELREKAKPDFILMTTEGILGGPQIIRIPENTFEFPLNLMLNLLAHEMIHVQQKAIETLVEDKNEREWQAYYENLFHKQFPQIPELSDFHKKAFASKALDYYNRMEVGSELQKKYVEQKVKVEMLLSTLI
;
A
#
# COMPACT_ATOMS: atom_id res chain seq x y z
N MET A 1 -13.37 -8.23 12.89
CA MET A 1 -13.11 -8.54 11.49
C MET A 1 -13.94 -9.75 11.10
N LYS A 2 -14.64 -9.68 9.97
CA LYS A 2 -15.31 -10.80 9.31
C LYS A 2 -14.32 -11.91 8.97
N ALA A 3 -14.81 -13.14 8.80
CA ALA A 3 -13.96 -14.21 8.31
C ALA A 3 -13.48 -13.87 6.88
N TYR A 4 -12.23 -14.21 6.55
CA TYR A 4 -11.63 -13.88 5.25
C TYR A 4 -12.47 -14.40 4.06
N GLN A 5 -13.09 -15.57 4.20
CA GLN A 5 -13.98 -16.13 3.19
C GLN A 5 -15.26 -15.29 2.98
N GLU A 6 -15.81 -14.72 4.05
CA GLU A 6 -16.97 -13.82 3.97
C GLU A 6 -16.57 -12.50 3.29
N ILE A 7 -15.36 -11.99 3.56
CA ILE A 7 -14.82 -10.80 2.89
C ILE A 7 -14.71 -11.05 1.39
N ILE A 8 -14.17 -12.19 0.96
CA ILE A 8 -14.10 -12.55 -0.47
C ILE A 8 -15.48 -12.58 -1.11
N GLN A 9 -16.46 -13.24 -0.47
CA GLN A 9 -17.82 -13.32 -1.01
C GLN A 9 -18.44 -11.93 -1.17
N TRP A 10 -18.23 -11.07 -0.19
CA TRP A 10 -18.71 -9.70 -0.21
C TRP A 10 -18.03 -8.90 -1.33
N VAL A 11 -16.69 -8.92 -1.41
CA VAL A 11 -15.91 -8.26 -2.47
C VAL A 11 -16.40 -8.68 -3.86
N ASN A 12 -16.58 -9.99 -4.09
CA ASN A 12 -17.03 -10.51 -5.38
C ASN A 12 -18.45 -10.03 -5.73
N SER A 13 -19.36 -10.05 -4.75
CA SER A 13 -20.78 -9.68 -4.97
C SER A 13 -20.94 -8.22 -5.40
N PHE A 14 -20.14 -7.32 -4.84
CA PHE A 14 -20.20 -5.87 -5.12
C PHE A 14 -19.33 -5.47 -6.32
N HIS A 15 -18.20 -6.16 -6.53
CA HIS A 15 -17.40 -5.98 -7.74
C HIS A 15 -18.19 -6.32 -9.01
N GLU A 16 -18.96 -7.42 -9.02
CA GLU A 16 -19.84 -7.81 -10.13
C GLU A 16 -20.89 -6.74 -10.49
N GLN A 17 -21.19 -5.84 -9.55
CA GLN A 17 -22.14 -4.72 -9.71
C GLN A 17 -21.44 -3.40 -10.09
N GLY A 18 -20.11 -3.40 -10.24
CA GLY A 18 -19.32 -2.21 -10.56
C GLY A 18 -19.09 -1.27 -9.37
N GLU A 19 -19.35 -1.71 -8.14
CA GLU A 19 -19.24 -0.87 -6.93
C GLU A 19 -17.82 -0.83 -6.34
N THR A 20 -16.81 -0.65 -7.19
CA THR A 20 -15.39 -0.70 -6.79
C THR A 20 -15.04 0.26 -5.64
N ILE A 21 -15.58 1.49 -5.63
CA ILE A 21 -15.35 2.43 -4.52
C ILE A 21 -15.96 1.90 -3.21
N HIS A 22 -17.20 1.40 -3.26
CA HIS A 22 -17.88 0.88 -2.07
C HIS A 22 -17.10 -0.30 -1.47
N VAL A 23 -16.54 -1.15 -2.32
CA VAL A 23 -15.67 -2.24 -1.88
C VAL A 23 -14.40 -1.72 -1.22
N ALA A 24 -13.74 -0.73 -1.78
CA ALA A 24 -12.55 -0.15 -1.17
C ALA A 24 -12.86 0.47 0.20
N GLU A 25 -13.94 1.24 0.34
CA GLU A 25 -14.37 1.85 1.61
C GLU A 25 -14.70 0.81 2.68
N PHE A 26 -15.40 -0.25 2.29
CA PHE A 26 -15.67 -1.39 3.16
C PHE A 26 -14.36 -2.00 3.67
N LEU A 27 -13.39 -2.27 2.78
CA LEU A 27 -12.11 -2.87 3.17
C LEU A 27 -11.28 -1.94 4.07
N ILE A 28 -11.26 -0.63 3.81
CA ILE A 28 -10.60 0.35 4.71
C ILE A 28 -11.18 0.26 6.13
N THR A 29 -12.49 0.14 6.24
CA THR A 29 -13.16 0.02 7.54
C THR A 29 -12.92 -1.34 8.20
N GLU A 30 -13.10 -2.42 7.44
CA GLU A 30 -13.00 -3.80 7.91
C GLU A 30 -11.59 -4.14 8.41
N TYR A 31 -10.56 -3.62 7.72
CA TYR A 31 -9.16 -3.77 8.10
C TYR A 31 -8.64 -2.63 8.98
N ASN A 32 -9.51 -1.74 9.49
CA ASN A 32 -9.13 -0.64 10.38
C ASN A 32 -7.95 0.21 9.86
N LEU A 33 -7.99 0.56 8.57
CA LEU A 33 -6.98 1.37 7.91
C LEU A 33 -7.30 2.88 7.95
N ASN A 34 -8.47 3.25 8.47
CA ASN A 34 -8.98 4.62 8.50
C ASN A 34 -7.97 5.64 9.06
N HIS A 35 -7.94 6.83 8.45
CA HIS A 35 -7.15 7.96 8.93
C HIS A 35 -7.89 9.28 8.70
N PRO A 36 -7.86 10.27 9.63
CA PRO A 36 -8.57 11.54 9.45
C PRO A 36 -8.18 12.33 8.20
N ASN A 37 -6.95 12.12 7.72
CA ASN A 37 -6.47 12.76 6.49
C ASN A 37 -6.98 12.09 5.20
N PHE A 38 -7.73 11.00 5.30
CA PHE A 38 -8.34 10.31 4.16
C PHE A 38 -9.65 11.01 3.77
N LYS A 39 -9.74 11.46 2.52
CA LYS A 39 -10.92 12.14 1.97
C LYS A 39 -11.88 11.19 1.26
N GLY A 40 -11.38 10.06 0.74
CA GLY A 40 -12.17 9.10 -0.03
C GLY A 40 -11.44 8.58 -1.26
N PHE A 41 -12.15 7.81 -2.07
CA PHE A 41 -11.64 7.24 -3.31
C PHE A 41 -12.16 7.95 -4.55
N GLU A 42 -11.35 7.94 -5.61
CA GLU A 42 -11.79 8.26 -6.97
C GLU A 42 -11.39 7.12 -7.92
N LEU A 43 -12.16 6.92 -8.99
CA LEU A 43 -11.80 5.94 -10.02
C LEU A 43 -10.79 6.52 -11.00
N ARG A 44 -9.99 5.61 -11.57
CA ARG A 44 -9.16 5.85 -12.74
C ARG A 44 -9.29 4.69 -13.73
N GLU A 45 -8.68 4.88 -14.89
CA GLU A 45 -8.59 3.88 -15.95
C GLU A 45 -8.22 2.48 -15.43
N LYS A 46 -8.81 1.46 -16.06
CA LYS A 46 -8.53 0.06 -15.72
C LYS A 46 -7.03 -0.25 -15.77
N ALA A 47 -6.55 -0.92 -14.74
CA ALA A 47 -5.19 -1.41 -14.65
C ALA A 47 -4.99 -2.60 -15.60
N LYS A 48 -3.75 -2.74 -16.06
CA LYS A 48 -3.31 -3.91 -16.82
C LYS A 48 -2.74 -4.95 -15.86
N PRO A 49 -2.76 -6.24 -16.20
CA PRO A 49 -2.24 -7.30 -15.31
C PRO A 49 -0.78 -7.16 -14.91
N ASP A 50 0.03 -6.51 -15.74
CA ASP A 50 1.45 -6.26 -15.53
C ASP A 50 1.73 -5.01 -14.69
N PHE A 51 0.74 -4.11 -14.52
CA PHE A 51 0.90 -2.86 -13.80
C PHE A 51 -0.41 -2.33 -13.22
N ILE A 52 -0.47 -2.31 -11.89
CA ILE A 52 -1.58 -1.76 -11.11
C ILE A 52 -1.10 -0.48 -10.45
N LEU A 53 -1.68 0.65 -10.85
CA LEU A 53 -1.35 1.96 -10.31
C LEU A 53 -2.48 2.48 -9.44
N MET A 54 -2.20 2.62 -8.14
CA MET A 54 -2.98 3.45 -7.24
C MET A 54 -2.18 4.72 -6.94
N THR A 55 -2.86 5.83 -6.64
CA THR A 55 -2.17 7.08 -6.26
C THR A 55 -2.88 7.78 -5.13
N THR A 56 -2.12 8.19 -4.12
CA THR A 56 -2.59 9.13 -3.10
C THR A 56 -2.31 10.56 -3.55
N GLU A 57 -3.36 11.36 -3.74
CA GLU A 57 -3.34 12.69 -4.32
C GLU A 57 -3.88 13.74 -3.34
N GLY A 58 -3.25 14.92 -3.35
CA GLY A 58 -3.55 16.01 -2.43
C GLY A 58 -2.30 16.81 -2.09
N ILE A 59 -2.51 17.99 -1.49
CA ILE A 59 -1.41 18.81 -0.98
C ILE A 59 -0.88 18.22 0.32
N LEU A 60 0.41 18.39 0.62
CA LEU A 60 0.96 18.01 1.92
C LEU A 60 0.27 18.80 3.04
N GLY A 61 -0.03 18.12 4.15
CA GLY A 61 -0.77 18.68 5.29
C GLY A 61 -2.28 18.82 5.07
N GLY A 62 -2.81 18.44 3.90
CA GLY A 62 -4.24 18.48 3.61
C GLY A 62 -4.84 17.09 3.41
N PRO A 63 -6.20 17.00 3.31
CA PRO A 63 -6.88 15.74 3.01
C PRO A 63 -6.44 15.13 1.67
N GLN A 64 -6.31 13.81 1.64
CA GLN A 64 -5.82 13.04 0.51
C GLN A 64 -6.93 12.16 -0.10
N ILE A 65 -6.97 12.08 -1.42
CA ILE A 65 -7.83 11.17 -2.20
C ILE A 65 -6.96 10.03 -2.70
N ILE A 66 -7.46 8.79 -2.63
CA ILE A 66 -6.79 7.65 -3.27
C ILE A 66 -7.48 7.35 -4.59
N ARG A 67 -6.76 7.40 -5.71
CA ARG A 67 -7.26 6.95 -7.01
C ARG A 67 -7.00 5.46 -7.20
N ILE A 68 -8.05 4.69 -7.45
CA ILE A 68 -7.97 3.24 -7.68
C ILE A 68 -8.51 2.89 -9.08
N PRO A 69 -7.94 1.87 -9.76
CA PRO A 69 -8.47 1.39 -11.04
C PRO A 69 -9.92 0.89 -10.93
N GLU A 70 -10.72 1.11 -11.97
CA GLU A 70 -12.10 0.56 -12.06
C GLU A 70 -12.16 -0.96 -11.81
N ASN A 71 -11.14 -1.69 -12.27
CA ASN A 71 -11.04 -3.15 -12.15
C ASN A 71 -10.17 -3.61 -10.96
N THR A 72 -10.02 -2.78 -9.91
CA THR A 72 -9.20 -3.11 -8.73
C THR A 72 -9.47 -4.52 -8.19
N PHE A 73 -10.74 -4.93 -8.09
CA PHE A 73 -11.09 -6.22 -7.50
C PHE A 73 -11.22 -7.38 -8.51
N GLU A 74 -10.76 -7.20 -9.74
CA GLU A 74 -10.46 -8.30 -10.67
C GLU A 74 -9.09 -8.96 -10.36
N PHE A 75 -8.27 -8.32 -9.50
CA PHE A 75 -6.95 -8.80 -9.09
C PHE A 75 -7.00 -9.51 -7.73
N PRO A 76 -5.97 -10.31 -7.37
CA PRO A 76 -5.95 -11.02 -6.09
C PRO A 76 -6.17 -10.10 -4.88
N LEU A 77 -7.14 -10.44 -4.02
CA LEU A 77 -7.54 -9.60 -2.89
C LEU A 77 -6.37 -9.28 -1.94
N ASN A 78 -5.47 -10.21 -1.68
CA ASN A 78 -4.29 -9.96 -0.84
C ASN A 78 -3.39 -8.86 -1.43
N LEU A 79 -3.22 -8.84 -2.76
CA LEU A 79 -2.47 -7.79 -3.43
C LEU A 79 -3.19 -6.45 -3.27
N MET A 80 -4.51 -6.41 -3.46
CA MET A 80 -5.29 -5.18 -3.37
C MET A 80 -5.32 -4.61 -1.96
N LEU A 81 -5.44 -5.46 -0.94
CA LEU A 81 -5.36 -5.03 0.46
C LEU A 81 -3.99 -4.43 0.80
N ASN A 82 -2.91 -5.00 0.28
CA ASN A 82 -1.57 -4.45 0.48
C ASN A 82 -1.40 -3.11 -0.25
N LEU A 83 -1.90 -2.97 -1.48
CA LEU A 83 -1.86 -1.68 -2.18
C LEU A 83 -2.74 -0.62 -1.50
N LEU A 84 -3.92 -0.98 -1.02
CA LEU A 84 -4.76 -0.06 -0.23
C LEU A 84 -4.05 0.37 1.06
N ALA A 85 -3.42 -0.57 1.78
CA ALA A 85 -2.62 -0.25 2.96
C ALA A 85 -1.43 0.66 2.61
N HIS A 86 -0.77 0.42 1.48
CA HIS A 86 0.32 1.25 0.97
C HIS A 86 -0.12 2.71 0.76
N GLU A 87 -1.24 2.91 0.07
CA GLU A 87 -1.80 4.24 -0.14
C GLU A 87 -2.25 4.88 1.18
N MET A 88 -2.79 4.11 2.12
CA MET A 88 -3.11 4.63 3.46
C MET A 88 -1.89 5.05 4.27
N ILE A 89 -0.72 4.41 4.08
CA ILE A 89 0.54 4.91 4.62
C ILE A 89 0.86 6.29 4.02
N HIS A 90 0.68 6.49 2.71
CA HIS A 90 0.86 7.80 2.10
C HIS A 90 -0.12 8.84 2.63
N VAL A 91 -1.38 8.47 2.89
CA VAL A 91 -2.36 9.36 3.52
C VAL A 91 -1.86 9.88 4.86
N GLN A 92 -1.28 9.00 5.68
CA GLN A 92 -0.72 9.34 6.98
C GLN A 92 0.56 10.19 6.85
N GLN A 93 1.51 9.77 6.02
CA GLN A 93 2.76 10.48 5.79
C GLN A 93 2.57 11.90 5.23
N LYS A 94 1.38 12.21 4.71
CA LYS A 94 1.03 13.54 4.20
C LYS A 94 0.15 14.35 5.17
N ALA A 95 -0.20 13.82 6.33
CA ALA A 95 -0.87 14.57 7.38
C ALA A 95 0.12 15.51 8.09
N ILE A 96 -0.37 16.58 8.71
CA ILE A 96 0.50 17.60 9.36
C ILE A 96 1.31 16.97 10.50
N GLU A 97 0.70 16.07 11.26
CA GLU A 97 1.26 15.49 12.47
C GLU A 97 2.38 14.47 12.19
N THR A 98 2.36 13.87 11.00
CA THR A 98 3.21 12.74 10.61
C THR A 98 3.90 12.99 9.27
N LEU A 99 4.05 14.26 8.89
CA LEU A 99 4.56 14.66 7.59
C LEU A 99 5.96 14.09 7.33
N VAL A 100 6.08 13.35 6.23
CA VAL A 100 7.36 12.90 5.67
C VAL A 100 7.53 13.61 4.34
N GLU A 101 8.50 14.52 4.25
CA GLU A 101 8.69 15.39 3.07
C GLU A 101 9.41 14.69 1.92
N ASP A 102 10.40 13.86 2.22
CA ASP A 102 11.17 13.15 1.20
C ASP A 102 10.34 12.04 0.54
N LYS A 103 10.30 12.04 -0.79
CA LYS A 103 9.53 11.06 -1.56
C LYS A 103 10.10 9.65 -1.40
N ASN A 104 11.42 9.49 -1.45
CA ASN A 104 12.05 8.17 -1.35
C ASN A 104 11.83 7.58 0.04
N GLU A 105 11.82 8.40 1.09
CA GLU A 105 11.46 7.99 2.44
C GLU A 105 10.01 7.49 2.53
N ARG A 106 9.05 8.24 1.97
CA ARG A 106 7.64 7.84 1.97
C ARG A 106 7.43 6.47 1.33
N GLU A 107 7.98 6.30 0.15
CA GLU A 107 7.86 5.07 -0.64
C GLU A 107 8.59 3.92 0.06
N TRP A 108 9.79 4.14 0.59
CA TRP A 108 10.52 3.16 1.39
C TRP A 108 9.68 2.62 2.54
N GLN A 109 9.12 3.52 3.36
CA GLN A 109 8.29 3.15 4.51
C GLN A 109 7.05 2.36 4.08
N ALA A 110 6.37 2.78 3.01
CA ALA A 110 5.15 2.12 2.54
C ALA A 110 5.44 0.71 1.99
N TYR A 111 6.49 0.53 1.18
CA TYR A 111 6.90 -0.80 0.72
C TYR A 111 7.39 -1.69 1.86
N TYR A 112 8.16 -1.13 2.80
CA TYR A 112 8.61 -1.88 3.98
C TYR A 112 7.43 -2.36 4.82
N GLU A 113 6.39 -1.53 4.98
CA GLU A 113 5.16 -1.92 5.67
C GLU A 113 4.46 -3.08 4.97
N ASN A 114 4.38 -3.11 3.64
CA ASN A 114 3.78 -4.24 2.92
C ASN A 114 4.56 -5.56 3.05
N LEU A 115 5.85 -5.50 3.38
CA LEU A 115 6.70 -6.69 3.52
C LEU A 115 6.67 -7.26 4.94
N PHE A 116 6.46 -6.42 5.95
CA PHE A 116 6.65 -6.80 7.36
C PHE A 116 5.49 -6.44 8.29
N HIS A 117 4.44 -5.78 7.78
CA HIS A 117 3.17 -5.45 8.43
C HIS A 117 3.32 -4.96 9.88
N LYS A 118 4.17 -3.96 10.09
CA LYS A 118 4.46 -3.44 11.44
C LYS A 118 3.33 -2.58 11.97
N GLN A 119 2.72 -1.79 11.09
CA GLN A 119 1.62 -0.90 11.42
C GLN A 119 0.26 -1.57 11.23
N PHE A 120 0.11 -2.41 10.21
CA PHE A 120 -1.13 -3.08 9.85
C PHE A 120 -0.98 -4.61 9.87
N PRO A 121 -0.72 -5.24 11.03
CA PRO A 121 -0.50 -6.69 11.15
C PRO A 121 -1.69 -7.56 10.73
N GLN A 122 -2.88 -6.96 10.59
CA GLN A 122 -4.10 -7.60 10.11
C GLN A 122 -4.15 -7.75 8.58
N ILE A 123 -3.30 -7.06 7.83
CA ILE A 123 -3.25 -7.16 6.37
C ILE A 123 -2.62 -8.51 6.00
N PRO A 124 -3.26 -9.29 5.09
CA PRO A 124 -2.75 -10.59 4.74
C PRO A 124 -1.42 -10.50 4.01
N GLU A 125 -0.59 -11.52 4.18
CA GLU A 125 0.70 -11.58 3.49
C GLU A 125 0.54 -11.66 1.96
N LEU A 126 1.47 -11.00 1.28
CA LEU A 126 1.68 -11.15 -0.16
C LEU A 126 2.23 -12.54 -0.48
N SER A 127 1.90 -13.08 -1.66
CA SER A 127 2.60 -14.23 -2.23
C SER A 127 4.08 -13.92 -2.48
N ASP A 128 4.96 -14.92 -2.50
CA ASP A 128 6.40 -14.73 -2.75
C ASP A 128 6.70 -13.95 -4.04
N PHE A 129 5.95 -14.22 -5.12
CA PHE A 129 6.04 -13.47 -6.37
C PHE A 129 5.89 -11.95 -6.16
N HIS A 130 4.83 -11.53 -5.45
CA HIS A 130 4.57 -10.12 -5.14
C HIS A 130 5.55 -9.59 -4.10
N LYS A 131 5.92 -10.35 -3.06
CA LYS A 131 6.95 -9.95 -2.08
C LYS A 131 8.27 -9.61 -2.78
N LYS A 132 8.67 -10.38 -3.80
CA LYS A 132 9.88 -10.14 -4.58
C LYS A 132 9.83 -8.81 -5.33
N ALA A 133 8.69 -8.52 -5.97
CA ALA A 133 8.47 -7.24 -6.65
C ALA A 133 8.51 -6.05 -5.68
N PHE A 134 7.83 -6.16 -4.53
CA PHE A 134 7.76 -5.11 -3.52
C PHE A 134 9.12 -4.89 -2.84
N ALA A 135 9.85 -5.96 -2.49
CA ALA A 135 11.19 -5.87 -1.93
C ALA A 135 12.18 -5.21 -2.90
N SER A 136 12.12 -5.57 -4.18
CA SER A 136 12.95 -4.93 -5.22
C SER A 136 12.63 -3.43 -5.33
N LYS A 137 11.35 -3.05 -5.29
CA LYS A 137 10.92 -1.65 -5.32
C LYS A 137 11.32 -0.88 -4.07
N ALA A 138 11.23 -1.47 -2.88
CA ALA A 138 11.73 -0.86 -1.65
C ALA A 138 13.22 -0.51 -1.83
N LEU A 139 14.04 -1.47 -2.27
CA LEU A 139 15.48 -1.25 -2.47
C LEU A 139 15.76 -0.19 -3.54
N ASP A 140 14.98 -0.11 -4.62
CA ASP A 140 15.08 0.98 -5.59
C ASP A 140 14.96 2.36 -4.92
N TYR A 141 13.98 2.54 -4.02
CA TYR A 141 13.78 3.81 -3.30
C TYR A 141 14.87 4.09 -2.28
N TYR A 142 15.33 3.09 -1.54
CA TYR A 142 16.48 3.23 -0.65
C TYR A 142 17.73 3.69 -1.40
N ASN A 143 17.99 3.09 -2.57
CA ASN A 143 19.17 3.41 -3.38
C ASN A 143 19.08 4.78 -4.07
N ARG A 144 17.88 5.37 -4.15
CA ARG A 144 17.67 6.75 -4.64
C ARG A 144 17.89 7.81 -3.55
N MET A 145 17.95 7.42 -2.28
CA MET A 145 18.37 8.32 -1.20
C MET A 145 19.86 8.66 -1.40
N GLU A 146 20.26 9.87 -1.00
CA GLU A 146 21.65 10.29 -1.11
C GLU A 146 22.59 9.35 -0.32
N VAL A 147 23.65 8.88 -0.98
CA VAL A 147 24.59 7.90 -0.42
C VAL A 147 25.31 8.49 0.79
N GLY A 148 25.26 7.79 1.93
CA GLY A 148 25.85 8.24 3.18
C GLY A 148 25.07 9.32 3.92
N SER A 149 23.90 9.72 3.42
CA SER A 149 23.01 10.66 4.11
C SER A 149 22.45 10.10 5.42
N GLU A 150 22.01 10.99 6.31
CA GLU A 150 21.34 10.58 7.54
C GLU A 150 20.05 9.79 7.26
N LEU A 151 19.35 10.11 6.18
CA LEU A 151 18.18 9.36 5.73
C LEU A 151 18.53 7.92 5.36
N GLN A 152 19.60 7.73 4.59
CA GLN A 152 20.04 6.39 4.20
C GLN A 152 20.52 5.57 5.42
N LYS A 153 21.23 6.21 6.37
CA LYS A 153 21.69 5.58 7.62
C LYS A 153 20.51 5.17 8.50
N LYS A 154 19.46 6.00 8.60
CA LYS A 154 18.23 5.73 9.37
C LYS A 154 17.60 4.39 9.03
N TYR A 155 17.70 3.95 7.77
CA TYR A 155 17.04 2.74 7.29
C TYR A 155 17.97 1.55 7.00
N VAL A 156 19.25 1.62 7.41
CA VAL A 156 20.24 0.58 7.08
C VAL A 156 19.84 -0.81 7.60
N GLU A 157 19.29 -0.90 8.82
CA GLU A 157 18.86 -2.18 9.38
C GLU A 157 17.62 -2.74 8.68
N GLN A 158 16.71 -1.86 8.27
CA GLN A 158 15.53 -2.25 7.50
C GLN A 158 15.94 -2.77 6.12
N LYS A 159 16.92 -2.11 5.47
CA LYS A 159 17.50 -2.55 4.20
C LYS A 159 18.06 -3.97 4.30
N VAL A 160 18.86 -4.26 5.33
CA VAL A 160 19.39 -5.63 5.54
C VAL A 160 18.27 -6.66 5.67
N LYS A 161 17.16 -6.33 6.35
CA LYS A 161 16.01 -7.23 6.46
C LYS A 161 15.32 -7.46 5.12
N VAL A 162 15.16 -6.42 4.30
CA VAL A 162 14.59 -6.54 2.95
C VAL A 162 15.49 -7.40 2.05
N GLU A 163 16.81 -7.19 2.09
CA GLU A 163 17.79 -7.99 1.33
C GLU A 163 17.76 -9.46 1.75
N MET A 164 17.69 -9.72 3.05
CA MET A 164 17.56 -11.08 3.58
C MET A 164 16.25 -11.73 3.13
N LEU A 165 15.12 -11.02 3.24
CA LEU A 165 13.84 -11.51 2.74
C LEU A 165 13.95 -11.87 1.26
N LEU A 166 14.48 -10.96 0.43
CA LEU A 166 14.63 -11.18 -1.01
C LEU A 166 15.47 -12.42 -1.34
N SER A 167 16.49 -12.73 -0.54
CA SER A 167 17.33 -13.93 -0.71
C SER A 167 16.62 -15.25 -0.39
N THR A 168 15.50 -15.19 0.36
CA THR A 168 14.71 -16.37 0.78
C THR A 168 13.50 -16.65 -0.11
N LEU A 169 13.09 -15.68 -0.94
CA LEU A 169 11.94 -15.82 -1.83
C LEU A 169 12.32 -16.66 -3.05
N ILE A 170 11.50 -17.68 -3.33
CA ILE A 170 11.66 -18.62 -4.44
C ILE A 170 11.26 -17.94 -5.76
#